data_AF-A0A0F6X219-F1
#
_entry.id   AF-A0A0F6X219-F1
#
_cell.length_a   1.000
_cell.length_b   1.000
_cell.length_c   1.000
_cell.angle_alpha   90.00
_cell.angle_beta   90.00
_cell.angle_gamma   90.00
#
_symmetry.space_group_name_H-M   'P 1'
#
loop_
_entity.id
_entity.type
_entity.pdbx_description
1 polymer ?
#
loop_
_entity_poly.entity_id
_entity_poly.type
_entity_poly.pdbx_seq_one_letter_code
_entity_poly.pdbx_strand_id
1 'polypeptide(L)' 'MENVKAKIIENFTRLARKKVVETDVVKDLKIDSLDLAEIIVLAEEEFNISISDQELMQIVTVQDVVDLVLSKV' A
#
# COMPACT_ATOMS: atom_id res chain seq x y z
N MET A 1 -11.36 -1.50 12.04
CA MET A 1 -10.00 -1.77 11.54
C MET A 1 -9.98 -2.51 10.20
N GLU A 2 -11.09 -3.12 9.73
CA GLU A 2 -11.18 -3.76 8.40
C GLU A 2 -11.06 -2.82 7.19
N ASN A 3 -11.30 -1.52 7.36
CA ASN A 3 -11.35 -0.58 6.23
C ASN A 3 -9.98 -0.22 5.65
N VAL A 4 -8.90 -0.24 6.45
CA VAL A 4 -7.54 0.11 5.99
C VAL A 4 -7.06 -0.91 4.96
N LYS A 5 -7.05 -2.18 5.36
CA LYS A 5 -6.61 -3.29 4.52
C LYS A 5 -7.43 -3.36 3.22
N ALA A 6 -8.75 -3.27 3.33
CA ALA A 6 -9.63 -3.31 2.16
C ALA A 6 -9.33 -2.18 1.16
N LYS A 7 -9.15 -0.94 1.65
CA LYS A 7 -8.85 0.22 0.80
C LYS A 7 -7.47 0.14 0.15
N ILE A 8 -6.45 -0.28 0.90
CA ILE A 8 -5.11 -0.48 0.33
C ILE A 8 -5.19 -1.53 -0.79
N ILE A 9 -5.75 -2.71 -0.51
CA ILE A 9 -5.87 -3.80 -1.50
C ILE A 9 -6.71 -3.38 -2.71
N GLU A 10 -7.76 -2.59 -2.53
CA GLU A 10 -8.58 -2.07 -3.62
C GLU A 10 -7.80 -1.12 -4.55
N ASN A 11 -7.05 -0.17 -3.98
CA ASN A 11 -6.20 0.73 -4.76
C ASN A 11 -5.12 -0.05 -5.52
N PHE A 12 -4.47 -1.01 -4.86
CA PHE A 12 -3.52 -1.92 -5.48
C PHE A 12 -4.14 -2.74 -6.62
N THR A 13 -5.33 -3.29 -6.42
CA THR A 13 -6.08 -4.06 -7.44
C THR A 13 -6.43 -3.18 -8.64
N ARG A 14 -6.79 -1.92 -8.40
CA ARG A 14 -7.12 -0.94 -9.44
C ARG A 14 -5.89 -0.59 -10.29
N LEU A 15 -4.73 -0.35 -9.67
CA LEU A 15 -3.50 0.00 -10.38
C LEU A 15 -2.85 -1.21 -11.07
N ALA A 16 -2.75 -2.35 -10.38
CA ALA A 16 -2.17 -3.58 -10.93
C ALA A 16 -3.03 -4.21 -12.04
N ARG A 17 -4.29 -3.77 -12.21
CA ARG A 17 -5.29 -4.33 -13.15
C ARG A 17 -5.42 -5.85 -13.05
N LYS A 18 -5.11 -6.41 -11.88
CA LYS A 18 -5.24 -7.83 -11.53
C LYS A 18 -5.69 -7.93 -10.09
N LYS A 19 -6.22 -9.09 -9.71
CA LYS A 19 -6.55 -9.37 -8.32
C LYS A 19 -5.28 -9.33 -7.50
N VAL A 20 -5.21 -8.40 -6.55
CA VAL A 20 -4.11 -8.29 -5.60
C VAL A 20 -4.51 -8.97 -4.30
N VAL A 21 -3.61 -9.78 -3.77
CA VAL A 21 -3.71 -10.36 -2.44
C VAL A 21 -2.60 -9.82 -1.55
N GLU A 22 -2.78 -9.94 -0.24
CA GLU A 22 -1.79 -9.52 0.76
C GLU A 22 -0.41 -10.17 0.58
N THR A 23 -0.37 -11.40 0.08
CA THR A 23 0.87 -12.12 -0.20
C THR A 23 1.56 -11.69 -1.50
N ASP A 24 0.91 -10.84 -2.31
CA ASP A 24 1.52 -10.37 -3.54
C ASP A 24 2.61 -9.34 -3.24
N VAL A 25 3.71 -9.48 -3.98
CA VAL A 25 4.85 -8.57 -3.94
C VAL A 25 4.51 -7.37 -4.83
N VAL A 26 4.63 -6.15 -4.31
CA VAL A 26 4.37 -4.91 -5.06
C VAL A 26 5.15 -4.86 -6.39
N LYS A 27 6.40 -5.34 -6.36
CA LYS A 27 7.24 -5.48 -7.56
C LYS A 27 6.69 -6.48 -8.58
N ASP A 28 6.04 -7.56 -8.14
CA ASP A 28 5.40 -8.56 -9.01
C ASP A 28 4.05 -8.07 -9.56
N LEU A 29 3.43 -7.11 -8.87
CA LEU A 29 2.23 -6.42 -9.34
C LEU A 29 2.48 -5.52 -10.55
N LYS A 30 3.74 -5.33 -10.97
CA LYS A 30 4.15 -4.36 -12.00
C LYS A 30 3.64 -2.94 -11.68
N ILE A 31 3.57 -2.64 -10.40
CA ILE A 31 3.27 -1.29 -9.91
C ILE A 31 4.56 -0.50 -10.01
N ASP A 32 4.53 0.57 -10.78
CA ASP A 32 5.67 1.46 -10.89
C ASP A 32 5.86 2.24 -9.58
N SER A 33 7.05 2.76 -9.35
CA SER A 33 7.34 3.55 -8.15
C SER A 33 6.43 4.77 -8.00
N LEU A 34 5.87 5.28 -9.10
CA LEU A 34 4.89 6.37 -9.12
C LEU A 34 3.53 5.93 -8.59
N ASP A 35 3.02 4.77 -9.04
CA ASP A 35 1.77 4.19 -8.58
C ASP A 35 1.82 3.88 -7.07
N LEU A 36 2.97 3.36 -6.61
CA LEU A 36 3.19 3.09 -5.19
C LEU A 36 3.20 4.38 -4.36
N ALA A 37 3.86 5.43 -4.85
CA ALA A 37 3.87 6.73 -4.18
C ALA A 37 2.47 7.34 -4.07
N GLU A 38 1.64 7.23 -5.13
CA GLU A 38 0.26 7.73 -5.10
C GLU A 38 -0.59 7.00 -4.04
N ILE A 39 -0.51 5.67 -3.98
CA ILE A 39 -1.25 4.89 -2.96
C ILE A 39 -0.86 5.33 -1.55
N ILE A 40 0.41 5.61 -1.33
CA ILE A 40 0.94 5.92 -0.02
C ILE A 40 0.53 7.32 0.41
N VAL A 41 0.63 8.31 -0.48
CA VAL A 41 0.14 9.68 -0.21
C VAL A 41 -1.36 9.65 0.10
N LEU A 42 -2.15 8.87 -0.66
CA LEU A 42 -3.58 8.69 -0.36
C LEU A 42 -3.82 8.06 1.00
N ALA A 43 -3.02 7.06 1.39
CA ALA A 43 -3.11 6.44 2.70
C ALA A 43 -2.70 7.40 3.83
N GLU A 44 -1.65 8.19 3.63
CA GLU A 44 -1.21 9.22 4.58
C GLU A 44 -2.30 10.27 4.83
N GLU A 45 -2.90 10.83 3.78
CA GLU A 45 -3.98 11.81 3.92
C GLU A 45 -5.23 11.20 4.56
N GLU A 46 -5.63 10.00 4.10
CA GLU A 46 -6.88 9.37 4.52
C GLU A 46 -6.84 8.89 5.98
N PHE A 47 -5.69 8.39 6.43
CA PHE A 47 -5.50 7.91 7.80
C PHE A 47 -4.81 8.93 8.70
N ASN A 48 -4.42 10.10 8.16
CA ASN A 48 -3.67 11.14 8.88
C ASN A 48 -2.36 10.61 9.50
N ILE A 49 -1.70 9.71 8.76
CA ILE A 49 -0.42 9.11 9.15
C ILE A 49 0.71 9.70 8.31
N SER A 50 1.96 9.48 8.73
CA SER A 50 3.13 9.81 7.93
C SER A 50 4.05 8.61 7.81
N ILE A 51 4.34 8.26 6.56
CA ILE A 51 5.14 7.14 6.12
C ILE A 51 6.43 7.72 5.53
N SER A 52 7.57 7.37 6.12
CA SER A 52 8.86 7.85 5.63
C SER A 52 9.31 7.11 4.38
N ASP A 53 10.12 7.73 3.51
CA ASP A 53 10.73 7.09 2.35
C ASP A 53 11.49 5.81 2.70
N GLN A 54 12.10 5.76 3.89
CA GLN A 54 12.76 4.55 4.37
C GLN A 54 11.79 3.40 4.60
N GLU A 55 10.61 3.68 5.15
CA GLU A 55 9.56 2.69 5.34
C GLU A 55 9.01 2.25 3.98
N LEU A 56 8.81 3.18 3.04
CA LEU A 56 8.46 2.86 1.64
C LEU A 56 9.46 1.94 0.96
N MET A 57 10.76 2.18 1.16
CA MET A 57 11.82 1.34 0.62
C MET A 57 11.87 -0.05 1.27
N GLN A 58 11.34 -0.21 2.48
CA GLN A 58 11.23 -1.49 3.16
C GLN A 58 10.01 -2.29 2.70
N ILE A 59 9.04 -1.66 2.03
CA ILE A 59 7.84 -2.33 1.52
C ILE A 59 8.24 -3.29 0.40
N VAL A 60 7.93 -4.57 0.61
CA VAL A 60 8.11 -5.63 -0.40
C VAL A 60 6.75 -6.14 -0.84
N THR A 61 5.86 -6.38 0.11
CA THR A 61 4.52 -6.95 -0.12
C THR A 61 3.41 -5.95 0.15
N VAL A 62 2.23 -6.25 -0.38
CA VAL A 62 1.02 -5.47 -0.07
C VAL A 62 0.68 -5.58 1.42
N GLN A 63 0.93 -6.74 2.04
CA GLN A 63 0.79 -6.90 3.48
C GLN A 63 1.70 -5.93 4.25
N ASP A 64 2.95 -5.71 3.83
CA ASP A 64 3.84 -4.74 4.49
C ASP A 64 3.23 -3.34 4.48
N VAL A 65 2.64 -2.90 3.36
CA VAL A 65 1.95 -1.60 3.28
C VAL A 65 0.82 -1.53 4.30
N VAL A 66 -0.01 -2.57 4.34
CA VAL A 66 -1.18 -2.65 5.21
C VAL A 66 -0.76 -2.62 6.68
N ASP A 67 0.25 -3.41 7.05
CA ASP A 67 0.81 -3.44 8.41
C ASP A 67 1.42 -2.09 8.79
N LEU A 68 2.14 -1.46 7.86
CA LEU A 68 2.75 -0.16 8.12
C LEU A 68 1.70 0.91 8.42
N VAL A 69 0.65 0.97 7.60
CA VAL A 69 -0.46 1.91 7.78
C VAL A 69 -1.21 1.59 9.08
N LEU A 70 -1.48 0.31 9.37
CA LEU A 70 -2.13 -0.13 10.62
C LEU A 70 -1.30 0.18 11.86
N SER A 71 0.02 0.12 11.78
CA SER A 71 0.91 0.42 12.91
C SER A 71 0.97 1.91 13.24
N LYS A 72 0.48 2.79 12.35
CA LYS A 72 0.52 4.24 12.52
C LYS A 72 -0.86 4.85 12.82
N VAL A 73 -1.95 4.11 12.56
CA VAL A 73 -3.35 4.55 12.75
C VAL A 73 -3.92 4.19 14.11
#